data_AF-A0A7G8VIK0-F1
#
_entry.id   AF-A0A7G8VIK0-F1
#
_cell.length_a   1.000
_cell.length_b   1.000
_cell.length_c   1.000
_cell.angle_alpha   90.00
_cell.angle_beta   90.00
_cell.angle_gamma   90.00
#
_symmetry.space_group_name_H-M   'P 1'
#
loop_
_entity.id
_entity.type
_entity.pdbx_description
1 polymer ?
#
loop_
_entity_poly.entity_id
_entity_poly.type
_entity_poly.pdbx_seq_one_letter_code
_entity_poly.pdbx_strand_id
1 'polypeptide(L)'
;MSVRALRSSFGPNCHWCGLPMDFDEPHGRPESATIEHLIDSTLGGVRTQKHRRLAHAICNHTRNEFRMQAEREFQRWIAERKTPSKP
;
A
#
# COMPACT_ATOMS: atom_id res chain seq x y z
N MET A 1 -12.12 7.99 11.60
CA MET A 1 -12.90 7.26 10.58
C MET A 1 -12.65 5.78 10.80
N SER A 2 -13.65 5.00 11.22
CA SER A 2 -13.49 3.55 11.34
C SER A 2 -13.45 2.90 9.96
N VAL A 3 -12.83 1.72 9.84
CA VAL A 3 -12.83 0.92 8.59
C VAL A 3 -14.26 0.65 8.12
N ARG A 4 -15.17 0.39 9.08
CA ARG A 4 -16.61 0.20 8.81
C ARG A 4 -17.26 1.44 8.18
N ALA A 5 -16.91 2.64 8.63
CA ALA A 5 -17.41 3.89 8.06
C ALA A 5 -16.89 4.15 6.63
N LEU A 6 -15.71 3.62 6.29
CA LEU A 6 -15.13 3.76 4.96
C LEU A 6 -15.70 2.77 3.94
N ARG A 7 -16.36 1.69 4.41
CA ARG A 7 -16.99 0.68 3.54
C ARG A 7 -18.06 1.30 2.63
N SER A 8 -18.85 2.25 3.12
CA SER A 8 -19.87 2.92 2.30
C SER A 8 -19.28 3.78 1.18
N SER A 9 -18.05 4.29 1.36
CA SER A 9 -17.37 5.12 0.37
C SER A 9 -16.53 4.33 -0.63
N PHE A 10 -15.91 3.23 -0.20
CA PHE A 10 -14.96 2.46 -1.02
C PHE A 10 -15.43 1.07 -1.43
N GLY A 11 -16.58 0.62 -0.89
CA GLY A 11 -17.12 -0.70 -1.15
C GLY A 11 -16.52 -1.80 -0.28
N PRO A 12 -17.03 -3.04 -0.43
CA PRO A 12 -16.62 -4.18 0.39
C PRO A 12 -15.43 -4.96 -0.18
N ASN A 13 -15.00 -4.65 -1.41
CA ASN A 13 -13.98 -5.42 -2.11
C ASN A 13 -12.61 -4.75 -1.97
N CYS A 14 -11.58 -5.58 -1.84
CA CYS A 14 -10.20 -5.15 -1.76
C CYS A 14 -9.78 -4.42 -3.03
N HIS A 15 -9.16 -3.26 -2.86
CA HIS A 15 -8.68 -2.46 -3.98
C HIS A 15 -7.64 -3.18 -4.85
N TRP A 16 -6.84 -4.08 -4.27
CA TRP A 16 -5.75 -4.75 -4.98
C TRP A 16 -6.18 -6.00 -5.74
N CYS A 17 -6.91 -6.89 -5.09
CA CYS A 17 -7.27 -8.19 -5.68
C CYS A 17 -8.74 -8.28 -6.11
N GLY A 18 -9.59 -7.32 -5.73
CA GLY A 18 -11.01 -7.31 -6.05
C GLY A 18 -11.89 -8.26 -5.23
N LEU A 19 -11.31 -9.06 -4.33
CA LEU A 19 -12.06 -10.02 -3.50
C LEU A 19 -12.70 -9.34 -2.27
N PRO A 20 -13.79 -9.91 -1.69
CA PRO A 20 -14.42 -9.37 -0.50
C PRO A 20 -13.48 -9.31 0.71
N MET A 21 -13.56 -8.23 1.48
CA MET A 21 -12.81 -8.08 2.74
C MET A 21 -13.65 -8.45 3.96
N ASP A 22 -12.97 -8.87 5.02
CA ASP A 22 -13.54 -9.07 6.35
C ASP A 22 -13.54 -7.74 7.12
N PHE A 23 -14.72 -7.33 7.61
CA PHE A 23 -14.91 -6.09 8.37
C PHE A 23 -15.17 -6.34 9.86
N ASP A 24 -15.23 -7.60 10.27
CA ASP A 24 -15.59 -7.97 11.63
C ASP A 24 -14.37 -7.95 12.55
N GLU A 25 -14.64 -8.01 13.86
CA GLU A 25 -13.61 -8.12 14.89
C GLU A 25 -13.29 -9.61 15.16
N PRO A 26 -12.05 -9.96 15.53
CA PRO A 26 -10.90 -9.07 15.72
C PRO A 26 -10.25 -8.67 14.40
N HIS A 27 -9.86 -7.41 14.31
CA HIS A 27 -9.04 -6.91 13.20
C HIS A 27 -7.62 -7.50 13.24
N GLY A 28 -6.99 -7.60 12.07
CA GLY A 28 -5.59 -8.05 11.95
C GLY A 28 -5.43 -9.45 11.33
N ARG A 29 -6.52 -10.08 10.89
CA ARG A 29 -6.45 -11.27 10.04
C ARG A 29 -5.97 -10.88 8.64
N PRO A 30 -5.40 -11.82 7.86
CA PRO A 30 -5.00 -11.57 6.47
C PRO A 30 -6.11 -10.91 5.65
N GLU A 31 -7.34 -11.39 5.79
CA GLU A 31 -8.52 -10.90 5.07
C GLU A 31 -9.19 -9.67 5.71
N SER A 32 -8.69 -9.16 6.83
CA SER A 32 -9.27 -7.97 7.45
C SER A 32 -9.09 -6.74 6.55
N ALA A 33 -10.14 -5.94 6.43
CA ALA A 33 -10.11 -4.65 5.77
C ALA A 33 -9.19 -3.69 6.54
N THR A 34 -8.26 -3.08 5.82
CA THR A 34 -7.33 -2.06 6.32
C THR A 34 -7.32 -0.85 5.41
N ILE A 35 -6.89 0.30 5.94
CA ILE A 35 -6.82 1.55 5.17
C ILE A 35 -5.51 1.57 4.39
N GLU A 36 -5.61 1.70 3.08
CA GLU A 36 -4.48 1.85 2.17
C GLU A 36 -4.31 3.30 1.71
N HIS A 37 -3.06 3.73 1.57
CA HIS A 37 -2.69 5.04 1.02
C HIS A 37 -2.05 4.87 -0.35
N LEU A 38 -2.74 5.30 -1.42
CA LEU A 38 -2.29 5.11 -2.80
C LEU A 38 -1.08 5.97 -3.18
N ILE A 39 -0.90 7.11 -2.52
CA ILE A 39 0.22 8.04 -2.75
C ILE A 39 0.98 8.17 -1.44
N ASP A 40 2.28 7.88 -1.50
CA ASP A 40 3.19 8.08 -0.37
C ASP A 40 3.21 9.55 0.04
N SER A 41 3.02 9.81 1.33
CA SER A 41 2.96 11.17 1.90
C SER A 41 4.26 11.97 1.70
N THR A 42 5.35 11.33 1.28
CA THR A 42 6.67 11.93 1.10
C THR A 42 6.80 12.80 -0.15
N LEU A 43 5.89 12.69 -1.12
CA LEU A 43 5.90 13.51 -2.36
C LEU A 43 5.09 14.81 -2.25
N GLY A 44 4.87 15.34 -1.04
CA GLY A 44 4.05 16.55 -0.82
C GLY A 44 2.56 16.33 -1.08
N GLY A 45 2.13 15.08 -1.27
CA GLY A 45 0.72 14.72 -1.41
C GLY A 45 0.00 14.96 -0.10
N VAL A 46 -0.73 16.08 -0.03
CA VAL A 46 -1.69 16.37 1.04
C VAL A 46 -2.49 15.09 1.33
N ARG A 47 -2.60 14.72 2.62
CA ARG A 47 -3.37 13.56 3.14
C ARG A 47 -4.86 13.70 2.83
N THR A 48 -5.21 13.69 1.56
CA THR A 48 -6.55 13.87 1.05
C THR A 48 -7.25 12.52 1.03
N GLN A 49 -8.54 12.53 1.38
CA GLN A 49 -9.39 11.32 1.32
C GLN A 49 -9.36 10.64 -0.05
N LYS A 50 -9.14 11.41 -1.12
CA LYS A 50 -9.08 10.92 -2.51
C LYS A 50 -8.01 9.84 -2.72
N HIS A 51 -6.94 9.85 -1.93
CA HIS A 51 -5.82 8.90 -2.04
C HIS A 51 -5.94 7.72 -1.08
N ARG A 52 -7.07 7.55 -0.40
CA ARG A 52 -7.32 6.38 0.46
C ARG A 52 -8.16 5.33 -0.24
N ARG A 53 -7.90 4.07 0.05
CA ARG A 53 -8.73 2.92 -0.33
C ARG A 53 -8.83 1.93 0.83
N LEU A 54 -9.69 0.93 0.68
CA LEU A 54 -9.70 -0.25 1.54
C LEU A 54 -9.06 -1.42 0.80
N ALA A 55 -8.26 -2.19 1.52
CA ALA A 55 -7.67 -3.42 1.02
C ALA A 55 -7.42 -4.41 2.17
N HIS A 56 -7.27 -5.69 1.82
CA HIS A 56 -6.88 -6.72 2.78
C HIS A 56 -5.56 -6.36 3.48
N ALA A 57 -5.43 -6.75 4.74
CA ALA A 57 -4.19 -6.60 5.49
C ALA A 57 -3.02 -7.28 4.76
N ILE A 58 -3.23 -8.51 4.26
CA ILE A 58 -2.20 -9.25 3.53
C ILE A 58 -1.83 -8.58 2.21
N CYS A 59 -2.82 -8.17 1.40
CA CYS A 59 -2.54 -7.50 0.12
C CYS A 59 -1.76 -6.19 0.33
N ASN A 60 -2.14 -5.39 1.33
CA ASN A 60 -1.44 -4.16 1.66
C ASN A 60 -0.01 -4.42 2.13
N HIS A 61 0.19 -5.41 3.00
CA HIS A 61 1.50 -5.77 3.49
C HIS A 61 2.41 -6.25 2.34
N THR A 62 1.96 -7.25 1.59
CA THR A 62 2.74 -7.84 0.48
C THR A 62 3.06 -6.81 -0.61
N ARG A 63 2.10 -5.94 -0.97
CA ARG A 63 2.37 -4.85 -1.92
C ARG A 63 3.46 -3.90 -1.43
N ASN A 64 3.43 -3.55 -0.14
CA ASN A 64 4.46 -2.69 0.45
C ASN A 64 5.84 -3.36 0.44
N GLU A 65 5.92 -4.66 0.72
CA GLU A 65 7.18 -5.40 0.62
C GLU A 65 7.75 -5.39 -0.80
N PHE A 66 6.92 -5.66 -1.82
CA PHE A 66 7.34 -5.57 -3.22
C PHE A 66 7.80 -4.17 -3.61
N ARG A 67 7.10 -3.12 -3.17
CA ARG A 67 7.51 -1.73 -3.39
C ARG A 67 8.88 -1.45 -2.77
N MET A 68 9.10 -1.86 -1.52
CA MET A 68 10.37 -1.67 -0.82
C MET A 68 11.51 -2.44 -1.48
N GLN A 69 11.25 -3.65 -1.99
CA GLN A 69 12.22 -4.41 -2.75
C GLN A 69 12.61 -3.69 -4.05
N ALA A 70 11.63 -3.25 -4.84
CA ALA A 70 11.87 -2.53 -6.09
C ALA A 70 12.67 -1.24 -5.86
N GLU A 71 12.38 -0.50 -4.78
CA GLU A 71 13.14 0.70 -4.41
C GLU A 71 14.61 0.36 -4.10
N ARG A 72 14.87 -0.70 -3.34
CA ARG A 72 16.25 -1.14 -3.04
C ARG A 72 17.02 -1.53 -4.32
N GLU A 73 16.35 -2.23 -5.24
CA GLU A 73 16.93 -2.62 -6.52
C GLU A 73 17.27 -1.39 -7.38
N PHE A 74 16.38 -0.40 -7.41
CA PHE A 74 16.61 0.85 -8.12
C PHE A 74 17.78 1.65 -7.53
N GLN A 75 17.87 1.76 -6.20
CA GLN A 75 18.99 2.45 -5.55
C GLN A 75 20.34 1.76 -5.83
N ARG A 76 20.37 0.42 -5.86
CA ARG A 76 21.57 -0.33 -6.25
C ARG A 76 21.98 -0.02 -7.69
N TRP A 77 21.03 -0.02 -8.61
CA TRP A 77 21.25 0.31 -10.04
C TRP A 77 21.78 1.74 -10.24
N ILE A 78 21.35 2.69 -9.41
CA ILE A 78 21.90 4.07 -9.39
C ILE A 78 23.34 4.07 -8.86
N ALA A 79 23.62 3.34 -7.78
CA ALA A 79 24.96 3.29 -7.18
C ALA A 79 26.01 2.71 -8.15
N GLU A 80 25.64 1.66 -8.88
CA GLU A 80 26.49 1.07 -9.93
C GLU A 80 26.86 2.08 -11.01
N ARG A 81 25.92 2.95 -11.43
CA ARG A 81 26.17 4.00 -12.44
C ARG A 81 27.03 5.15 -11.95
N LYS A 82 26.94 5.48 -10.67
CA LYS A 82 27.73 6.55 -10.07
C LYS A 82 29.18 6.15 -9.83
N THR A 83 29.48 4.85 -9.85
CA THR A 83 30.85 4.37 -9.75
C THR A 83 31.52 4.53 -11.11
N PRO A 84 32.51 5.43 -11.27
CA PRO A 84 33.19 5.59 -12.55
C PRO A 84 33.86 4.26 -12.91
N SER A 85 33.66 3.80 -14.14
CA SER A 85 34.44 2.70 -14.71
C SER A 85 35.92 3.06 -14.58
N LYS A 86 36.64 2.36 -13.70
CA LYS A 86 38.08 2.55 -13.55
C LYS A 86 38.73 2.20 -14.90
N PRO A 87 39.63 3.03 -15.45
CA PRO A 87 40.33 2.72 -16.69
C PRO A 87 41.20 1.46 -16.56
#